data_AF-A0A962IGN7-F1
#
_entry.id   AF-A0A962IGN7-F1
#
_cell.length_a   1.000
_cell.length_b   1.000
_cell.length_c   1.000
_cell.angle_alpha   90.00
_cell.angle_beta   90.00
_cell.angle_gamma   90.00
#
_symmetry.space_group_name_H-M   'P 1'
#
loop_
_entity.id
_entity.type
_entity.pdbx_description
1 polymer ?
#
loop_
_entity_poly.entity_id
_entity_poly.type
_entity_poly.pdbx_seq_one_letter_code
_entity_poly.pdbx_strand_id
1 'polypeptide(L)'
;IVRMMRDESRFLSGRRITSPPHVFLGAAANPFAPPHDYRPLRLAKKIEAGAQFVQTQYCYDVPMFRRYMAQVRELGLHEKVFILVGVGPLASAKTAEWIRNNVAGVHIPDSVITRLKGARHPKQEGIQLCVDIINEVKEIEGVHGVHIMAYRQEHSVPEIVARSGVLNGRVPWHPGLVPVK
;
A
#
# COMPACT_ATOMS: atom_id res chain seq x y z
N ILE A 1 -1.55 -20.59 -8.39
CA ILE A 1 -1.31 -21.73 -7.46
C ILE A 1 -2.19 -21.62 -6.21
N VAL A 2 -2.03 -20.61 -5.34
CA VAL A 2 -2.81 -20.54 -4.09
C VAL A 2 -4.33 -20.43 -4.33
N ARG A 3 -4.77 -19.70 -5.37
CA ARG A 3 -6.17 -19.66 -5.80
C ARG A 3 -6.74 -21.07 -6.05
N MET A 4 -6.07 -21.87 -6.86
CA MET A 4 -6.43 -23.27 -7.13
C MET A 4 -6.43 -24.11 -5.84
N MET A 5 -5.44 -23.93 -4.96
CA MET A 5 -5.40 -24.65 -3.68
C MET A 5 -6.63 -24.37 -2.81
N ARG A 6 -7.08 -23.11 -2.76
CA ARG A 6 -8.26 -22.68 -1.99
C ARG A 6 -9.57 -23.05 -2.69
N ASP A 7 -9.72 -22.67 -3.95
CA ASP A 7 -10.99 -22.72 -4.69
C ASP A 7 -11.28 -24.14 -5.21
N GLU A 8 -10.25 -24.87 -5.64
CA GLU A 8 -10.39 -26.20 -6.25
C GLU A 8 -9.96 -27.33 -5.33
N SER A 9 -9.42 -27.02 -4.15
CA SER A 9 -8.88 -28.01 -3.20
C SER A 9 -7.86 -28.95 -3.83
N ARG A 10 -6.94 -28.41 -4.65
CA ARG A 10 -5.91 -29.18 -5.36
C ARG A 10 -4.54 -28.52 -5.32
N PHE A 11 -3.51 -29.35 -5.20
CA PHE A 11 -2.14 -28.92 -5.46
C PHE A 11 -1.91 -28.73 -6.96
N LEU A 12 -0.82 -28.03 -7.31
CA LEU A 12 -0.39 -27.91 -8.71
C LEU A 12 -0.16 -29.26 -9.41
N SER A 13 0.17 -30.30 -8.64
CA SER A 13 0.30 -31.69 -9.12
C SER A 13 -1.03 -32.39 -9.40
N GLY A 14 -2.18 -31.72 -9.21
CA GLY A 14 -3.52 -32.30 -9.38
C GLY A 14 -4.03 -33.11 -8.18
N ARG A 15 -3.14 -33.46 -7.23
CA ARG A 15 -3.50 -34.14 -5.98
C ARG A 15 -4.48 -33.31 -5.16
N ARG A 16 -5.50 -33.96 -4.61
CA ARG A 16 -6.52 -33.34 -3.75
C ARG A 16 -5.91 -32.87 -2.42
N ILE A 17 -6.42 -31.74 -1.92
CA ILE A 17 -6.15 -31.19 -0.60
C ILE A 17 -7.39 -31.47 0.26
N THR A 18 -7.22 -32.19 1.36
CA THR A 18 -8.35 -32.54 2.25
C THR A 18 -8.83 -31.34 3.07
N SER A 19 -7.93 -30.42 3.42
CA SER A 19 -8.23 -29.19 4.14
C SER A 19 -7.63 -27.99 3.38
N PRO A 20 -8.38 -27.38 2.44
CA PRO A 20 -7.88 -26.26 1.65
C PRO A 20 -7.66 -25.00 2.51
N PRO A 21 -6.73 -24.11 2.14
CA PRO A 21 -6.46 -22.90 2.89
C PRO A 21 -7.60 -21.88 2.75
N HIS A 22 -8.15 -21.40 3.87
CA HIS A 22 -9.16 -20.33 3.87
C HIS A 22 -8.48 -18.96 3.99
N VAL A 23 -7.87 -18.51 2.89
CA VAL A 23 -7.10 -17.26 2.84
C VAL A 23 -7.71 -16.22 1.93
N PHE A 24 -7.58 -14.95 2.32
CA PHE A 24 -7.86 -13.80 1.47
C PHE A 24 -6.59 -13.42 0.71
N LEU A 25 -6.60 -13.53 -0.61
CA LEU A 25 -5.36 -13.51 -1.41
C LEU A 25 -4.88 -12.07 -1.65
N GLY A 26 -3.68 -11.76 -1.20
CA GLY A 26 -3.02 -10.48 -1.42
C GLY A 26 -1.94 -10.54 -2.49
N ALA A 27 -1.66 -9.39 -3.13
CA ALA A 27 -0.47 -9.22 -3.95
C ALA A 27 0.16 -7.84 -3.74
N ALA A 28 1.45 -7.71 -4.05
CA ALA A 28 2.09 -6.38 -4.09
C ALA A 28 1.75 -5.66 -5.41
N ALA A 29 1.72 -4.34 -5.43
CA ALA A 29 1.68 -3.51 -6.64
C ALA A 29 2.73 -2.40 -6.55
N ASN A 30 3.28 -1.96 -7.69
CA ASN A 30 4.18 -0.80 -7.69
C ASN A 30 3.81 0.13 -8.86
N PRO A 31 3.03 1.19 -8.59
CA PRO A 31 2.65 2.22 -9.56
C PRO A 31 3.85 3.03 -10.09
N PHE A 32 4.93 3.13 -9.31
CA PHE A 32 5.96 4.14 -9.49
C PHE A 32 7.20 3.67 -10.25
N ALA A 33 7.36 2.36 -10.46
CA ALA A 33 8.48 1.83 -11.23
C ALA A 33 8.19 1.84 -12.75
N PRO A 34 9.13 2.23 -13.62
CA PRO A 34 8.96 2.16 -15.07
C PRO A 34 9.01 0.71 -15.59
N PRO A 35 8.40 0.38 -16.76
CA PRO A 35 7.52 1.24 -17.55
C PRO A 35 6.15 1.42 -16.87
N HIS A 36 5.59 2.63 -16.93
CA HIS A 36 4.38 3.01 -16.17
C HIS A 36 3.08 2.50 -16.80
N ASP A 37 2.96 2.56 -18.12
CA ASP A 37 1.73 2.19 -18.84
C ASP A 37 1.37 0.71 -18.68
N TYR A 38 2.35 -0.13 -18.37
CA TYR A 38 2.14 -1.55 -18.11
C TYR A 38 1.71 -1.87 -16.66
N ARG A 39 1.73 -0.89 -15.74
CA ARG A 39 1.43 -1.14 -14.32
C ARG A 39 -0.03 -1.51 -14.06
N PRO A 40 -1.03 -0.88 -14.68
CA PRO A 40 -2.42 -1.33 -14.57
C PRO A 40 -2.61 -2.74 -15.14
N LEU A 41 -1.96 -3.06 -16.27
CA LEU A 41 -2.03 -4.40 -16.88
C LEU A 41 -1.39 -5.48 -15.97
N ARG A 42 -0.31 -5.15 -15.27
CA ARG A 42 0.27 -6.06 -14.26
C ARG A 42 -0.65 -6.27 -13.06
N LEU A 43 -1.44 -5.27 -12.68
CA LEU A 43 -2.48 -5.43 -11.67
C LEU A 43 -3.58 -6.36 -12.19
N ALA A 44 -4.05 -6.17 -13.43
CA ALA A 44 -5.06 -7.03 -14.05
C ALA A 44 -4.65 -8.51 -14.02
N LYS A 45 -3.40 -8.83 -14.41
CA LYS A 45 -2.85 -10.20 -14.34
C LYS A 45 -2.86 -10.79 -12.92
N LYS A 46 -2.67 -9.96 -11.89
CA LYS A 46 -2.69 -10.41 -10.48
C LYS A 46 -4.12 -10.69 -10.01
N ILE A 47 -5.06 -9.83 -10.41
CA ILE A 47 -6.49 -10.03 -10.14
C ILE A 47 -6.97 -11.33 -10.79
N GLU A 48 -6.62 -11.54 -12.06
CA GLU A 48 -6.93 -12.79 -12.79
C GLU A 48 -6.34 -14.02 -12.09
N ALA A 49 -5.11 -13.91 -11.58
CA ALA A 49 -4.47 -14.95 -10.79
C ALA A 49 -5.12 -15.19 -9.39
N GLY A 50 -6.08 -14.34 -9.00
CA GLY A 50 -6.89 -14.48 -7.79
C GLY A 50 -6.63 -13.46 -6.69
N ALA A 51 -5.81 -12.42 -6.91
CA ALA A 51 -5.60 -11.39 -5.91
C ALA A 51 -6.91 -10.63 -5.63
N GLN A 52 -7.29 -10.57 -4.36
CA GLN A 52 -8.48 -9.90 -3.85
C GLN A 52 -8.16 -8.58 -3.17
N PHE A 53 -6.93 -8.40 -2.70
CA PHE A 53 -6.39 -7.09 -2.34
C PHE A 53 -4.96 -6.91 -2.84
N VAL A 54 -4.55 -5.64 -2.95
CA VAL A 54 -3.17 -5.28 -3.19
C VAL A 54 -2.65 -4.25 -2.21
N GLN A 55 -1.37 -4.39 -1.87
CA GLN A 55 -0.61 -3.36 -1.17
C GLN A 55 0.35 -2.72 -2.16
N THR A 56 0.31 -1.39 -2.31
CA THR A 56 1.26 -0.70 -3.16
C THR A 56 2.59 -0.48 -2.45
N GLN A 57 3.65 -0.24 -3.22
CA GLN A 57 4.86 0.40 -2.73
C GLN A 57 4.55 1.83 -2.23
N TYR A 58 5.47 2.44 -1.47
CA TYR A 58 5.37 3.82 -0.98
C TYR A 58 4.90 4.82 -2.05
N CYS A 59 3.86 5.57 -1.73
CA CYS A 59 3.35 6.68 -2.52
C CYS A 59 3.85 8.01 -1.94
N TYR A 60 4.93 8.55 -2.49
CA TYR A 60 5.37 9.93 -2.21
C TYR A 60 4.99 10.93 -3.31
N ASP A 61 4.43 10.44 -4.43
CA ASP A 61 3.99 11.23 -5.57
C ASP A 61 2.50 10.92 -5.85
N VAL A 62 1.62 11.64 -5.14
CA VAL A 62 0.17 11.48 -5.28
C VAL A 62 -0.32 11.82 -6.69
N PRO A 63 0.17 12.89 -7.38
CA PRO A 63 -0.20 13.15 -8.78
C PRO A 63 0.09 11.96 -9.71
N MET A 64 1.23 11.31 -9.57
CA MET A 64 1.56 10.10 -10.34
C MET A 64 0.63 8.94 -9.99
N PHE A 65 0.31 8.76 -8.70
CA PHE A 65 -0.63 7.75 -8.26
C PHE A 65 -2.06 7.98 -8.80
N ARG A 66 -2.52 9.24 -8.90
CA ARG A 66 -3.81 9.60 -9.51
C ARG A 66 -3.87 9.19 -10.99
N ARG A 67 -2.78 9.39 -11.76
CA ARG A 67 -2.70 8.94 -13.16
C ARG A 67 -2.77 7.41 -13.27
N TYR A 68 -2.05 6.70 -12.41
CA TYR A 68 -2.14 5.25 -12.33
C TYR A 68 -3.57 4.78 -12.01
N MET A 69 -4.21 5.39 -11.02
CA MET A 69 -5.59 5.04 -10.63
C MET A 69 -6.61 5.36 -11.72
N ALA A 70 -6.41 6.40 -12.52
CA ALA A 70 -7.27 6.68 -13.68
C ALA A 70 -7.28 5.51 -14.68
N GLN A 71 -6.10 4.96 -15.02
CA GLN A 71 -5.99 3.79 -15.90
C GLN A 71 -6.55 2.51 -15.24
N VAL A 72 -6.34 2.34 -13.92
CA VAL A 72 -6.93 1.23 -13.16
C VAL A 72 -8.46 1.28 -13.19
N ARG A 73 -9.06 2.48 -13.13
CA ARG A 73 -10.50 2.69 -13.24
C ARG A 73 -11.01 2.48 -14.66
N GLU A 74 -10.32 2.99 -15.68
CA GLU A 74 -10.64 2.76 -17.09
C GLU A 74 -10.73 1.27 -17.44
N LEU A 75 -9.87 0.44 -16.84
CA LEU A 75 -9.89 -1.01 -16.99
C LEU A 75 -10.89 -1.75 -16.06
N GLY A 76 -11.66 -1.02 -15.25
CA GLY A 76 -12.61 -1.59 -14.29
C GLY A 76 -11.96 -2.46 -13.20
N LEU A 77 -10.68 -2.28 -12.92
CA LEU A 77 -9.94 -3.15 -11.98
C LEU A 77 -10.23 -2.80 -10.51
N HIS A 78 -10.46 -1.52 -10.22
CA HIS A 78 -10.76 -1.04 -8.87
C HIS A 78 -12.03 -1.65 -8.25
N GLU A 79 -12.98 -2.12 -9.07
CA GLU A 79 -14.19 -2.83 -8.62
C GLU A 79 -13.93 -4.30 -8.27
N LYS A 80 -12.77 -4.84 -8.68
CA LYS A 80 -12.44 -6.27 -8.58
C LYS A 80 -11.43 -6.58 -7.48
N VAL A 81 -10.82 -5.56 -6.88
CA VAL A 81 -9.72 -5.71 -5.92
C VAL A 81 -9.71 -4.56 -4.92
N PHE A 82 -9.44 -4.85 -3.65
CA PHE A 82 -9.18 -3.83 -2.65
C PHE A 82 -7.77 -3.26 -2.82
N ILE A 83 -7.64 -1.93 -2.89
CA ILE A 83 -6.35 -1.26 -3.11
C ILE A 83 -5.94 -0.54 -1.82
N LEU A 84 -4.84 -0.99 -1.22
CA LEU A 84 -4.22 -0.40 -0.04
C LEU A 84 -2.96 0.36 -0.46
N VAL A 85 -2.98 1.69 -0.30
CA VAL A 85 -1.86 2.54 -0.71
C VAL A 85 -0.76 2.50 0.35
N GLY A 86 0.45 2.14 -0.07
CA GLY A 86 1.63 2.16 0.79
C GLY A 86 2.01 3.60 1.14
N VAL A 87 2.10 3.89 2.44
CA VAL A 87 2.49 5.21 2.97
C VAL A 87 3.49 5.04 4.10
N GLY A 88 4.26 6.07 4.42
CA GLY A 88 5.14 6.05 5.58
C GLY A 88 5.87 7.37 5.83
N PRO A 89 6.32 7.61 7.06
CA PRO A 89 7.02 8.83 7.42
C PRO A 89 8.48 8.81 6.95
N LEU A 90 9.00 9.98 6.58
CA LEU A 90 10.41 10.19 6.22
C LEU A 90 11.13 10.97 7.32
N ALA A 91 12.12 10.35 7.97
CA ALA A 91 12.79 10.96 9.12
C ALA A 91 13.58 12.25 8.81
N SER A 92 14.06 12.40 7.57
CA SER A 92 14.82 13.56 7.11
C SER A 92 14.94 13.58 5.59
N ALA A 93 15.37 14.73 5.02
CA ALA A 93 15.73 14.83 3.62
C ALA A 93 16.87 13.88 3.21
N LYS A 94 17.89 13.72 4.07
CA LYS A 94 19.00 12.79 3.83
C LYS A 94 18.51 11.34 3.74
N THR A 95 17.59 10.96 4.62
CA THR A 95 16.95 9.63 4.60
C THR A 95 16.12 9.45 3.33
N ALA A 96 15.34 10.46 2.93
CA ALA A 96 14.55 10.44 1.71
C ALA A 96 15.44 10.27 0.46
N GLU A 97 16.51 11.05 0.35
CA GLU A 97 17.49 10.91 -0.75
C GLU A 97 18.13 9.51 -0.78
N TRP A 98 18.51 8.99 0.38
CA TRP A 98 19.06 7.63 0.45
C TRP A 98 18.04 6.59 -0.01
N ILE A 99 16.79 6.66 0.45
CA ILE A 99 15.72 5.73 0.04
C ILE A 99 15.50 5.82 -1.47
N ARG A 100 15.38 7.04 -2.02
CA ARG A 100 15.21 7.28 -3.46
C ARG A 100 16.31 6.63 -4.30
N ASN A 101 17.54 6.65 -3.82
CA ASN A 101 18.70 6.19 -4.59
C ASN A 101 19.03 4.71 -4.36
N ASN A 102 18.62 4.12 -3.23
CA ASN A 102 19.08 2.78 -2.81
C ASN A 102 17.95 1.76 -2.68
N VAL A 103 16.68 2.18 -2.59
CA VAL A 103 15.55 1.26 -2.44
C VAL A 103 14.86 1.10 -3.80
N ALA A 104 15.08 -0.07 -4.41
CA ALA A 104 14.57 -0.38 -5.74
C ALA A 104 13.04 -0.21 -5.83
N GLY A 105 12.60 0.59 -6.79
CA GLY A 105 11.19 0.83 -7.08
C GLY A 105 10.49 1.83 -6.15
N VAL A 106 11.22 2.53 -5.28
CA VAL A 106 10.69 3.70 -4.56
C VAL A 106 10.98 4.95 -5.38
N HIS A 107 9.95 5.77 -5.56
CA HIS A 107 10.03 7.08 -6.21
C HIS A 107 9.74 8.16 -5.16
N ILE A 108 10.61 9.16 -5.07
CA ILE A 108 10.43 10.31 -4.18
C ILE A 108 10.71 11.59 -5.00
N PRO A 109 9.70 12.45 -5.21
CA PRO A 109 9.88 13.66 -5.99
C PRO A 109 10.73 14.70 -5.25
N ASP A 110 11.37 15.60 -6.00
CA ASP A 110 12.21 16.66 -5.42
C ASP A 110 11.43 17.61 -4.50
N SER A 111 10.13 17.76 -4.72
CA SER A 111 9.25 18.55 -3.85
C SER A 111 9.20 17.99 -2.43
N VAL A 112 9.18 16.66 -2.28
CA VAL A 112 9.19 15.99 -0.96
C VAL A 112 10.53 16.21 -0.26
N ILE A 113 11.65 16.09 -0.98
CA ILE A 113 12.98 16.32 -0.41
C ILE A 113 13.14 17.78 0.00
N THR A 114 12.72 18.72 -0.85
CA THR A 114 12.77 20.16 -0.58
C THR A 114 11.95 20.51 0.65
N ARG A 115 10.74 19.97 0.78
CA ARG A 115 9.86 20.14 1.96
C ARG A 115 10.57 19.68 3.24
N LEU A 116 11.22 18.51 3.23
CA LEU A 116 11.96 18.00 4.38
C LEU A 116 13.22 18.81 4.70
N LYS A 117 13.91 19.36 3.69
CA LYS A 117 15.11 20.21 3.89
C LYS A 117 14.76 21.55 4.54
N GLY A 118 13.62 22.15 4.17
CA GLY A 118 13.17 23.44 4.70
C GLY A 118 12.57 23.36 6.11
N ALA A 119 12.33 22.16 6.64
CA ALA A 119 11.65 21.98 7.91
C ALA A 119 12.58 22.21 9.12
N ARG A 120 12.11 23.01 10.09
CA ARG A 120 12.79 23.17 11.40
C ARG A 120 12.87 21.85 12.17
N HIS A 121 11.86 20.99 12.04
CA HIS A 121 11.77 19.69 12.71
C HIS A 121 11.50 18.57 11.69
N PRO A 122 12.53 18.06 10.98
CA PRO A 122 12.36 17.15 9.85
C PRO A 122 11.58 15.87 10.15
N LYS A 123 11.73 15.29 11.36
CA LYS A 123 10.97 14.11 11.77
C LYS A 123 9.47 14.38 11.86
N GLN A 124 9.09 15.51 12.46
CA GLN A 124 7.69 15.92 12.59
C GLN A 124 7.09 16.30 11.23
N GLU A 125 7.90 16.93 10.37
CA GLU A 125 7.49 17.18 8.98
C GLU A 125 7.28 15.88 8.20
N GLY A 126 8.11 14.86 8.41
CA GLY A 126 7.93 13.54 7.82
C GLY A 126 6.63 12.85 8.23
N ILE A 127 6.22 13.01 9.49
CA ILE A 127 4.92 12.54 9.98
C ILE A 127 3.78 13.34 9.32
N GLN A 128 3.88 14.68 9.28
CA GLN A 128 2.87 15.52 8.64
C GLN A 128 2.72 15.21 7.16
N LEU A 129 3.84 15.03 6.43
CA LEU A 129 3.84 14.61 5.03
C LEU A 129 3.08 13.29 4.83
N CYS A 130 3.32 12.29 5.70
CA CYS A 130 2.62 11.02 5.64
C CYS A 130 1.11 11.20 5.87
N VAL A 131 0.72 12.03 6.84
CA VAL A 131 -0.68 12.39 7.12
C VAL A 131 -1.33 13.07 5.92
N ASP A 132 -0.64 14.01 5.28
CA ASP A 132 -1.13 14.71 4.08
C ASP A 132 -1.36 13.72 2.94
N ILE A 133 -0.39 12.83 2.68
CA ILE A 133 -0.53 11.79 1.65
C ILE A 133 -1.74 10.90 1.95
N ILE A 134 -1.93 10.44 3.20
CA ILE A 134 -3.11 9.64 3.58
C ILE A 134 -4.40 10.40 3.29
N ASN A 135 -4.45 11.68 3.64
CA ASN A 135 -5.60 12.55 3.39
C ASN A 135 -5.86 12.80 1.91
N GLU A 136 -4.85 12.81 1.06
CA GLU A 136 -5.03 12.97 -0.38
C GLU A 136 -5.45 11.66 -1.07
N VAL A 137 -4.85 10.53 -0.69
CA VAL A 137 -5.10 9.25 -1.36
C VAL A 137 -6.44 8.64 -0.97
N LYS A 138 -6.95 8.93 0.23
CA LYS A 138 -8.30 8.47 0.65
C LYS A 138 -9.42 9.06 -0.23
N GLU A 139 -9.19 10.23 -0.83
CA GLU A 139 -10.13 10.89 -1.74
C GLU A 139 -10.06 10.34 -3.18
N ILE A 140 -9.16 9.38 -3.45
CA ILE A 140 -9.06 8.75 -4.77
C ILE A 140 -10.05 7.59 -4.87
N GLU A 141 -11.01 7.71 -5.77
CA GLU A 141 -11.92 6.62 -6.12
C GLU A 141 -11.16 5.32 -6.44
N GLY A 142 -11.59 4.23 -5.80
CA GLY A 142 -10.97 2.91 -5.89
C GLY A 142 -9.90 2.63 -4.83
N VAL A 143 -9.49 3.62 -4.04
CA VAL A 143 -8.66 3.39 -2.84
C VAL A 143 -9.54 2.93 -1.70
N HIS A 144 -9.14 1.83 -1.05
CA HIS A 144 -9.92 1.20 0.01
C HIS A 144 -9.24 1.31 1.39
N GLY A 145 -7.99 1.76 1.43
CA GLY A 145 -7.24 1.97 2.67
C GLY A 145 -5.78 2.28 2.42
N VAL A 146 -5.01 2.29 3.50
CA VAL A 146 -3.56 2.54 3.49
C VAL A 146 -2.81 1.42 4.20
N HIS A 147 -1.61 1.12 3.72
CA HIS A 147 -0.64 0.25 4.37
C HIS A 147 0.49 1.12 4.92
N ILE A 148 0.47 1.39 6.22
CA ILE A 148 1.45 2.24 6.89
C ILE A 148 2.71 1.43 7.15
N MET A 149 3.77 1.72 6.40
CA MET A 149 5.09 1.13 6.57
C MET A 149 5.98 2.13 7.32
N ALA A 150 6.34 1.80 8.55
CA ALA A 150 7.09 2.69 9.45
C ALA A 150 8.34 2.00 10.00
N TYR A 151 9.20 1.49 9.11
CA TYR A 151 10.44 0.80 9.50
C TYR A 151 11.32 1.68 10.40
N ARG A 152 11.61 1.19 11.62
CA ARG A 152 12.33 1.91 12.70
C ARG A 152 11.65 3.19 13.18
N GLN A 153 10.39 3.39 12.80
CA GLN A 153 9.55 4.52 13.16
C GLN A 153 8.17 4.05 13.63
N GLU A 154 8.06 2.82 14.13
CA GLU A 154 6.81 2.16 14.50
C GLU A 154 6.05 2.94 15.59
N HIS A 155 6.78 3.61 16.47
CA HIS A 155 6.24 4.52 17.49
C HIS A 155 5.45 5.71 16.94
N SER A 156 5.65 6.08 15.67
CA SER A 156 4.91 7.16 15.00
C SER A 156 3.56 6.71 14.43
N VAL A 157 3.32 5.40 14.30
CA VAL A 157 2.08 4.87 13.70
C VAL A 157 0.82 5.32 14.44
N PRO A 158 0.74 5.26 15.79
CA PRO A 158 -0.43 5.75 16.51
C PRO A 158 -0.74 7.22 16.23
N GLU A 159 0.29 8.06 16.16
CA GLU A 159 0.16 9.48 15.86
C GLU A 159 -0.34 9.72 14.43
N ILE A 160 0.22 9.02 13.44
CA ILE A 160 -0.22 9.10 12.04
C ILE A 160 -1.69 8.69 11.90
N VAL A 161 -2.08 7.59 12.54
CA VAL A 161 -3.46 7.08 12.51
C VAL A 161 -4.42 8.07 13.14
N ALA A 162 -4.06 8.67 14.29
CA ALA A 162 -4.88 9.67 14.97
C ALA A 162 -5.02 10.95 14.12
N ARG A 163 -3.90 11.52 13.64
CA ARG A 163 -3.87 12.79 12.91
C ARG A 163 -4.48 12.71 11.51
N SER A 164 -4.38 11.57 10.84
CA SER A 164 -5.04 11.36 9.54
C SER A 164 -6.56 11.23 9.65
N GLY A 165 -7.09 11.00 10.85
CA GLY A 165 -8.51 10.72 11.05
C GLY A 165 -8.99 9.45 10.35
N VAL A 166 -8.07 8.57 9.88
CA VAL A 166 -8.40 7.43 9.03
C VAL A 166 -9.32 6.44 9.73
N LEU A 167 -9.32 6.39 11.06
CA LEU A 167 -10.25 5.56 11.81
C LEU A 167 -11.70 6.05 11.67
N ASN A 168 -11.96 7.35 11.55
CA ASN A 168 -13.31 7.90 11.46
C ASN A 168 -14.29 7.31 12.50
N GLY A 169 -13.87 7.30 13.78
CA GLY A 169 -14.65 6.70 14.88
C GLY A 169 -14.66 5.17 14.93
N ARG A 170 -14.05 4.47 13.96
CA ARG A 170 -13.92 3.01 14.00
C ARG A 170 -12.95 2.59 15.08
N VAL A 171 -13.32 1.53 15.80
CA VAL A 171 -12.42 0.84 16.73
C VAL A 171 -11.49 -0.07 15.92
N PRO A 172 -10.16 0.03 16.07
CA PRO A 172 -9.23 -0.90 15.44
C PRO A 172 -9.60 -2.34 15.79
N TRP A 173 -9.66 -3.20 14.77
CA TRP A 173 -9.85 -4.63 15.00
C TRP A 173 -8.62 -5.18 15.70
N HIS A 174 -8.82 -5.82 16.85
CA HIS A 174 -7.84 -6.70 17.44
C HIS A 174 -8.34 -8.14 17.25
N PRO A 175 -7.54 -9.06 16.70
CA PRO A 175 -7.81 -10.46 16.96
C PRO A 175 -7.65 -10.60 18.47
N GLY A 176 -8.74 -10.84 19.21
CA GLY A 176 -8.58 -11.37 20.56
C GLY A 176 -7.56 -12.49 20.46
N LEU A 177 -6.49 -12.45 21.28
CA LEU A 177 -5.61 -13.59 21.44
C LEU A 177 -6.55 -14.76 21.71
N VAL A 178 -6.67 -15.69 20.77
CA VAL A 178 -7.55 -16.85 20.94
C VAL A 178 -7.11 -17.46 22.26
N PRO A 179 -7.99 -17.58 23.28
CA PRO A 179 -7.60 -18.29 24.48
C PRO A 179 -7.20 -19.68 24.02
N VAL A 180 -5.93 -20.03 24.26
CA VAL A 180 -5.49 -21.42 24.14
C VAL A 180 -6.40 -22.19 25.09
N LYS A 181 -7.32 -22.98 24.55
CA LYS A 181 -8.10 -23.95 25.33
C LYS A 181 -7.16 -25.03 25.84
#